data_AF-A0A367R2V9-F1
#
_entry.id   AF-A0A367R2V9-F1
#
_cell.length_a   1.000
_cell.length_b   1.000
_cell.length_c   1.000
_cell.angle_alpha   90.00
_cell.angle_beta   90.00
_cell.angle_gamma   90.00
#
_symmetry.space_group_name_H-M   'P 1'
#
loop_
_entity.id
_entity.type
_entity.pdbx_description
1 polymer ?
#
loop_
_entity_poly.entity_id
_entity_poly.type
_entity_poly.pdbx_seq_one_letter_code
_entity_poly.pdbx_strand_id
1 'polypeptide(L)'
;MYLSQLKWLKNVKTDDGWAYSNPNEMPIPEARIFRLHWRNFEDKSNAQKPHKDELMLLIQKAKVTHIVEFLDDEVYEIEDKEWNVYRIVRAVWMPLNNFDWEKLPHQREFFGYDYVVGDGLAHSLSDPDRMWLFHEHWDKLGGLTAFQKHLGDMLTNISKPVCDA
;
A
#
# COMPACT_ATOMS: atom_id res chain seq x y z
N MET A 1 10.57 10.94 3.90
CA MET A 1 9.37 10.61 4.71
C MET A 1 9.75 9.52 5.72
N TYR A 2 9.21 9.55 6.94
CA TYR A 2 9.53 8.53 7.96
C TYR A 2 8.49 7.40 7.92
N LEU A 3 8.95 6.15 7.76
CA LEU A 3 8.10 4.98 7.49
C LEU A 3 8.30 3.84 8.50
N SER A 4 8.64 4.14 9.76
CA SER A 4 8.92 3.10 10.76
C SER A 4 7.74 2.17 11.06
N GLN A 5 6.51 2.65 10.85
CA GLN A 5 5.28 1.88 11.01
C GLN A 5 4.90 1.09 9.75
N LEU A 6 5.67 1.16 8.66
CA LEU A 6 5.42 0.33 7.48
C LEU A 6 5.77 -1.11 7.79
N LYS A 7 4.73 -1.91 7.95
CA LYS A 7 4.81 -3.35 8.25
C LYS A 7 4.09 -4.20 7.23
N TRP A 8 3.22 -3.59 6.43
CA TRP A 8 2.32 -4.32 5.56
C TRP A 8 2.49 -3.96 4.09
N LEU A 9 2.17 -4.92 3.25
CA LEU A 9 2.07 -4.78 1.82
C LEU A 9 0.76 -5.40 1.34
N LYS A 10 0.10 -4.75 0.38
CA LYS A 10 -1.06 -5.31 -0.32
C LYS A 10 -1.03 -4.94 -1.79
N ASN A 11 -1.24 -5.93 -2.66
CA ASN A 11 -1.50 -5.69 -4.07
C ASN A 11 -3.00 -5.49 -4.27
N VAL A 12 -3.44 -4.27 -4.58
CA VAL A 12 -4.84 -3.97 -4.85
C VAL A 12 -5.13 -4.35 -6.30
N LYS A 13 -6.07 -5.28 -6.47
CA LYS A 13 -6.59 -5.68 -7.78
C LYS A 13 -7.88 -4.93 -8.04
N THR A 14 -7.94 -4.28 -9.19
CA THR A 14 -9.18 -3.73 -9.71
C THR A 14 -9.44 -4.35 -11.07
N ASP A 15 -10.71 -4.61 -11.37
CA ASP A 15 -11.10 -5.10 -12.69
C ASP A 15 -10.93 -4.00 -13.74
N ASP A 16 -11.12 -2.73 -13.35
CA ASP A 16 -10.93 -1.55 -14.18
C ASP A 16 -10.15 -0.43 -13.45
N GLY A 17 -9.33 0.33 -14.19
CA GLY A 17 -8.76 1.60 -13.72
C GLY A 17 -7.69 1.50 -12.62
N TRP A 18 -7.67 2.50 -11.75
CA TRP A 18 -6.76 2.67 -10.60
C TRP A 18 -7.61 2.91 -9.34
N ALA A 19 -7.55 2.01 -8.36
CA ALA A 19 -8.26 2.20 -7.10
C ALA A 19 -7.73 3.42 -6.35
N TYR A 20 -8.65 4.18 -5.77
CA TYR A 20 -8.37 5.34 -4.93
C TYR A 20 -7.64 6.47 -5.67
N SER A 21 -7.71 6.48 -7.00
CA SER A 21 -7.04 7.50 -7.83
C SER A 21 -7.77 8.83 -7.89
N ASN A 22 -9.08 8.82 -7.63
CA ASN A 22 -9.92 10.01 -7.60
C ASN A 22 -10.23 10.39 -6.14
N PRO A 23 -9.70 11.52 -5.62
CA PRO A 23 -10.02 11.97 -4.27
C PRO A 23 -11.52 12.15 -4.04
N ASN A 24 -12.31 12.47 -5.07
CA ASN A 24 -13.75 12.67 -4.93
C ASN A 24 -14.52 11.37 -4.64
N GLU A 25 -13.90 10.21 -4.87
CA GLU A 25 -14.47 8.90 -4.52
C GLU A 25 -14.15 8.49 -3.07
N MET A 26 -13.34 9.28 -2.37
CA MET A 26 -13.02 9.06 -0.98
C MET A 26 -14.14 9.58 -0.07
N PRO A 27 -14.56 8.82 0.96
CA PRO A 27 -15.50 9.28 1.99
C PRO A 27 -15.13 10.62 2.62
N ILE A 28 -13.84 10.91 2.83
CA ILE A 28 -13.35 12.19 3.34
C ILE A 28 -12.13 12.62 2.49
N PRO A 29 -12.35 13.28 1.33
CA PRO A 29 -11.32 13.63 0.37
C PRO A 29 -10.22 14.53 0.94
N GLU A 30 -10.58 15.51 1.76
CA GLU A 30 -9.65 16.49 2.35
C GLU A 30 -8.65 15.82 3.29
N ALA A 31 -9.07 14.72 3.92
CA ALA A 31 -8.24 13.90 4.80
C ALA A 31 -7.64 12.68 4.09
N ARG A 32 -7.96 12.47 2.80
CA ARG A 32 -7.58 11.30 1.99
C ARG A 32 -7.95 9.96 2.65
N ILE A 33 -9.14 9.90 3.25
CA ILE A 33 -9.63 8.73 3.98
C ILE A 33 -10.53 7.90 3.07
N PHE A 34 -10.24 6.60 2.97
CA PHE A 34 -11.02 5.67 2.15
C PHE A 34 -11.14 4.27 2.73
N ARG A 35 -12.03 3.49 2.11
CA ARG A 35 -12.30 2.09 2.45
C ARG A 35 -11.33 1.21 1.68
N LEU A 36 -10.38 0.58 2.37
CA LEU A 36 -9.50 -0.43 1.77
C LEU A 36 -10.19 -1.78 1.78
N HIS A 37 -10.47 -2.36 0.60
CA HIS A 37 -11.31 -3.56 0.48
C HIS A 37 -10.52 -4.87 0.38
N TRP A 38 -11.05 -5.94 0.98
CA TRP A 38 -10.70 -7.34 0.76
C TRP A 38 -11.84 -8.03 0.00
N ARG A 39 -11.51 -9.11 -0.73
CA ARG A 39 -12.41 -9.65 -1.74
C ARG A 39 -13.64 -10.33 -1.11
N ASN A 40 -13.45 -11.16 -0.10
CA ASN A 40 -14.56 -11.90 0.47
C ASN A 40 -14.48 -12.04 1.99
N PHE A 41 -15.51 -12.67 2.56
CA PHE A 41 -15.62 -12.92 3.99
C PHE A 41 -14.51 -13.84 4.53
N GLU A 42 -14.00 -14.77 3.71
CA GLU A 42 -12.90 -15.67 4.12
C GLU A 42 -11.61 -14.88 4.41
N ASP A 43 -11.42 -13.77 3.71
CA ASP A 43 -10.31 -12.85 3.89
C ASP A 43 -10.44 -11.95 5.14
N LYS A 44 -11.58 -12.00 5.86
CA LYS A 44 -11.81 -11.20 7.07
C LYS A 44 -10.68 -11.37 8.09
N SER A 45 -10.24 -12.60 8.31
CA SER A 45 -9.13 -12.89 9.22
C SER A 45 -7.81 -12.24 8.77
N ASN A 46 -7.58 -12.09 7.47
CA ASN A 46 -6.43 -11.37 6.93
C ASN A 46 -6.59 -9.86 7.12
N ALA A 47 -7.79 -9.32 6.90
CA ALA A 47 -8.10 -7.91 7.10
C ALA A 47 -7.94 -7.44 8.55
N GLN A 48 -8.05 -8.35 9.54
CA GLN A 48 -7.83 -8.06 10.97
C GLN A 48 -6.36 -7.95 11.37
N LYS A 49 -5.42 -8.43 10.55
CA LYS A 49 -4.00 -8.52 10.95
C LYS A 49 -3.32 -7.16 11.14
N PRO A 50 -3.54 -6.15 10.26
CA PRO A 50 -2.95 -4.83 10.47
C PRO A 50 -3.62 -4.10 11.63
N HIS A 51 -2.82 -3.51 12.50
CA HIS A 51 -3.29 -2.74 13.63
C HIS A 51 -3.39 -1.24 13.32
N LYS A 52 -4.17 -0.53 14.13
CA LYS A 52 -4.21 0.93 14.15
C LYS A 52 -2.81 1.54 14.19
N ASP A 53 -2.63 2.66 13.49
CA ASP A 53 -1.39 3.44 13.35
C ASP A 53 -0.27 2.71 12.57
N GLU A 54 -0.47 1.46 12.15
CA GLU A 54 0.44 0.77 11.25
C GLU A 54 0.26 1.25 9.81
N LEU A 55 1.33 1.20 9.02
CA LEU A 55 1.33 1.58 7.62
C LEU A 55 1.36 0.36 6.70
N MET A 56 0.69 0.51 5.57
CA MET A 56 0.66 -0.44 4.47
C MET A 56 1.05 0.24 3.15
N LEU A 57 1.92 -0.44 2.42
CA LEU A 57 2.25 -0.12 1.04
C LEU A 57 1.19 -0.74 0.12
N LEU A 58 0.61 0.07 -0.79
CA LEU A 58 -0.32 -0.42 -1.80
C LEU A 58 0.36 -0.47 -3.17
N ILE A 59 0.30 -1.65 -3.79
CA ILE A 59 0.73 -1.87 -5.16
C ILE A 59 -0.51 -2.04 -6.04
N GLN A 60 -0.50 -1.46 -7.24
CA GLN A 60 -1.50 -1.70 -8.28
C GLN A 60 -0.80 -1.76 -9.62
N LYS A 61 -1.15 -2.72 -10.50
CA LYS A 61 -0.52 -2.88 -11.83
C LYS A 61 1.02 -2.84 -11.77
N ALA A 62 1.59 -3.49 -10.74
CA ALA A 62 3.02 -3.49 -10.44
C ALA A 62 3.65 -2.10 -10.20
N LYS A 63 2.87 -1.09 -9.80
CA LYS A 63 3.31 0.24 -9.39
C LYS A 63 3.04 0.45 -7.90
N VAL A 64 3.94 1.13 -7.21
CA VAL A 64 3.67 1.64 -5.86
C VAL A 64 2.77 2.87 -5.97
N THR A 65 1.59 2.79 -5.38
CA THR A 65 0.55 3.82 -5.55
C THR A 65 0.24 4.60 -4.28
N HIS A 66 0.28 3.96 -3.11
CA HIS A 66 -0.04 4.62 -1.85
C HIS A 66 0.81 4.07 -0.70
N ILE A 67 0.99 4.93 0.30
CA ILE A 67 1.22 4.50 1.68
C ILE A 67 -0.02 4.90 2.46
N VAL A 68 -0.64 3.92 3.12
CA VAL A 68 -1.85 4.13 3.91
C VAL A 68 -1.61 3.78 5.37
N GLU A 69 -2.32 4.46 6.25
CA GLU A 69 -2.34 4.25 7.70
C GLU A 69 -3.71 3.73 8.13
N PHE A 70 -3.75 2.73 8.99
CA PHE A 70 -4.99 2.23 9.58
C PHE A 70 -5.48 3.15 10.69
N LEU A 71 -6.74 3.60 10.62
CA LEU A 71 -7.30 4.57 11.57
C LEU A 71 -7.92 3.93 12.83
N ASP A 72 -8.31 2.67 12.72
CA ASP A 72 -8.88 1.84 13.79
C ASP A 72 -8.42 0.38 13.63
N ASP A 73 -8.75 -0.49 14.58
CA ASP A 73 -8.54 -1.94 14.51
C ASP A 73 -9.76 -2.69 13.94
N GLU A 74 -10.83 -1.97 13.60
CA GLU A 74 -12.13 -2.54 13.27
C GLU A 74 -12.18 -3.02 11.81
N VAL A 75 -12.78 -4.19 11.61
CA VAL A 75 -13.11 -4.71 10.27
C VAL A 75 -14.60 -4.55 10.02
N TYR A 76 -14.91 -3.88 8.92
CA TYR A 76 -16.27 -3.58 8.52
C TYR A 76 -16.72 -4.46 7.35
N GLU A 77 -18.03 -4.63 7.22
CA GLU A 77 -18.65 -5.45 6.19
C GLU A 77 -19.78 -4.68 5.49
N ILE A 78 -20.02 -5.00 4.22
CA ILE A 78 -21.15 -4.50 3.42
C ILE A 78 -21.83 -5.70 2.78
N GLU A 79 -23.16 -5.76 2.77
CA GLU A 79 -23.88 -6.89 2.19
C GLU A 79 -23.61 -7.06 0.68
N ASP A 80 -23.51 -8.33 0.26
CA ASP A 80 -23.67 -8.86 -1.11
C ASP A 80 -22.81 -8.24 -2.23
N LYS A 81 -21.50 -8.13 -2.01
CA LYS A 81 -20.51 -7.71 -3.03
C LYS A 81 -19.23 -8.54 -3.00
N GLU A 82 -18.59 -8.69 -4.16
CA GLU A 82 -17.25 -9.32 -4.35
C GLU A 82 -16.08 -8.55 -3.69
N TRP A 83 -16.38 -7.55 -2.87
CA TRP A 83 -15.42 -6.74 -2.11
C TRP A 83 -16.08 -6.25 -0.82
N ASN A 84 -16.64 -7.17 -0.03
CA ASN A 84 -17.52 -6.83 1.08
C ASN A 84 -16.81 -6.47 2.38
N VAL A 85 -15.57 -6.93 2.58
CA VAL A 85 -14.79 -6.66 3.79
C VAL A 85 -13.91 -5.44 3.58
N TYR A 86 -13.86 -4.51 4.54
CA TYR A 86 -12.98 -3.33 4.42
C TYR A 86 -12.45 -2.81 5.76
N ARG A 87 -11.37 -2.03 5.66
CA ARG A 87 -10.77 -1.23 6.74
C ARG A 87 -10.82 0.25 6.39
N ILE A 88 -10.92 1.12 7.40
CA ILE A 88 -10.80 2.56 7.20
C ILE A 88 -9.32 2.95 7.27
N VAL A 89 -8.83 3.56 6.18
CA VAL A 89 -7.43 3.98 6.08
C VAL A 89 -7.29 5.42 5.60
N ARG A 90 -6.17 6.05 5.95
CA ARG A 90 -5.76 7.37 5.46
C ARG A 90 -4.53 7.23 4.56
N ALA A 91 -4.55 7.80 3.36
CA ALA A 91 -3.32 7.91 2.57
C ALA A 91 -2.39 8.98 3.14
N VAL A 92 -1.30 8.54 3.76
CA VAL A 92 -0.19 9.41 4.22
C VAL A 92 0.76 9.76 3.08
N TRP A 93 0.75 8.95 2.01
CA TRP A 93 1.35 9.29 0.73
C TRP A 93 0.49 8.74 -0.41
N MET A 94 0.30 9.57 -1.43
CA MET A 94 -0.23 9.22 -2.75
C MET A 94 0.21 10.30 -3.75
N PRO A 95 0.27 9.98 -5.06
CA PRO A 95 0.55 10.97 -6.11
C PRO A 95 -0.39 12.18 -6.05
N LEU A 96 0.11 13.35 -6.48
CA LEU A 96 -0.68 14.57 -6.52
C LEU A 96 -1.80 14.48 -7.56
N ASN A 97 -2.82 15.34 -7.41
CA ASN A 97 -3.90 15.46 -8.39
C ASN A 97 -3.32 15.75 -9.78
N ASN A 98 -3.85 15.08 -10.82
CA ASN A 98 -3.40 15.12 -12.21
C ASN A 98 -2.07 14.40 -12.51
N PHE A 99 -1.52 13.63 -11.57
CA PHE A 99 -0.38 12.76 -11.87
C PHE A 99 -0.81 11.64 -12.83
N ASP A 100 0.04 11.30 -13.80
CA ASP A 100 -0.16 10.15 -14.67
C ASP A 100 0.33 8.88 -13.97
N TRP A 101 -0.61 8.06 -13.48
CA TRP A 101 -0.32 6.87 -12.68
C TRP A 101 0.49 5.82 -13.44
N GLU A 102 0.42 5.80 -14.77
CA GLU A 102 1.22 4.89 -15.61
C GLU A 102 2.72 5.22 -15.53
N LYS A 103 3.06 6.47 -15.21
CA LYS A 103 4.45 6.95 -15.02
C LYS A 103 5.01 6.70 -13.62
N LEU A 104 4.24 6.11 -12.71
CA LEU A 104 4.79 5.72 -11.41
C LEU A 104 5.93 4.72 -11.59
N PRO A 105 6.94 4.71 -10.70
CA PRO A 105 8.00 3.71 -10.79
C PRO A 105 7.44 2.31 -10.59
N HIS A 106 8.04 1.34 -11.27
CA HIS A 106 7.67 -0.05 -11.12
C HIS A 106 8.05 -0.55 -9.71
N GLN A 107 7.31 -1.50 -9.14
CA GLN A 107 7.55 -2.06 -7.81
C GLN A 107 9.00 -2.54 -7.66
N ARG A 108 9.59 -3.08 -8.73
CA ARG A 108 11.00 -3.53 -8.74
C ARG A 108 12.00 -2.44 -8.38
N GLU A 109 11.69 -1.18 -8.68
CA GLU A 109 12.57 -0.04 -8.36
C GLU A 109 12.59 0.23 -6.85
N PHE A 110 11.49 -0.08 -6.16
CA PHE A 110 11.38 0.04 -4.71
C PHE A 110 11.89 -1.19 -3.96
N PHE A 111 11.61 -2.38 -4.51
CA PHE A 111 11.92 -3.64 -3.84
C PHE A 111 13.30 -4.19 -4.18
N GLY A 112 13.86 -3.84 -5.34
CA GLY A 112 15.09 -4.42 -5.87
C GLY A 112 14.90 -5.75 -6.61
N TYR A 113 13.65 -6.21 -6.79
CA TYR A 113 13.29 -7.48 -7.45
C TYR A 113 11.86 -7.42 -8.04
N ASP A 114 11.54 -8.31 -8.99
CA ASP A 114 10.36 -8.13 -9.87
C ASP A 114 9.02 -8.59 -9.30
N TYR A 115 8.97 -9.66 -8.51
CA TYR A 115 7.72 -10.22 -7.96
C TYR A 115 7.64 -10.04 -6.45
N VAL A 116 6.55 -9.44 -5.97
CA VAL A 116 6.33 -9.23 -4.53
C VAL A 116 5.15 -10.05 -4.02
N VAL A 117 3.90 -9.67 -4.34
CA VAL A 117 2.68 -10.40 -3.94
C VAL A 117 1.58 -10.27 -4.99
N GLY A 118 0.70 -11.27 -5.09
CA GLY A 118 -0.25 -11.40 -6.19
C GLY A 118 -1.70 -11.72 -5.81
N ASP A 119 -2.06 -11.85 -4.54
CA ASP A 119 -3.33 -12.47 -4.11
C ASP A 119 -4.38 -11.49 -3.53
N GLY A 120 -4.09 -10.19 -3.46
CA GLY A 120 -5.03 -9.22 -2.90
C GLY A 120 -5.02 -9.12 -1.37
N LEU A 121 -4.23 -9.95 -0.69
CA LEU A 121 -4.17 -9.99 0.77
C LEU A 121 -3.14 -9.00 1.33
N ALA A 122 -3.27 -8.71 2.62
CA ALA A 122 -2.22 -8.07 3.39
C ALA A 122 -1.15 -9.10 3.77
N HIS A 123 0.10 -8.77 3.44
CA HIS A 123 1.30 -9.53 3.78
C HIS A 123 2.16 -8.72 4.74
N SER A 124 2.61 -9.37 5.81
CA SER A 124 3.56 -8.77 6.75
C SER A 124 4.95 -8.79 6.12
N LEU A 125 5.61 -7.64 6.04
CA LEU A 125 6.99 -7.53 5.58
C LEU A 125 8.00 -8.22 6.49
N SER A 126 7.57 -8.59 7.71
CA SER A 126 8.39 -9.33 8.68
C SER A 126 8.16 -10.85 8.65
N ASP A 127 7.30 -11.36 7.77
CA ASP A 127 7.02 -12.80 7.63
C ASP A 127 8.05 -13.45 6.68
N PRO A 128 9.03 -14.21 7.19
CA PRO A 128 10.10 -14.78 6.37
C PRO A 128 9.63 -15.86 5.41
N ASP A 129 8.55 -16.57 5.74
CA ASP A 129 8.05 -17.68 4.92
C ASP A 129 7.27 -17.14 3.72
N ARG A 130 6.43 -16.12 3.94
CA ARG A 130 5.61 -15.51 2.89
C ARG A 130 6.35 -14.43 2.10
N MET A 131 7.31 -13.74 2.72
CA MET A 131 8.12 -12.68 2.11
C MET A 131 9.57 -13.09 1.90
N TRP A 132 9.82 -14.36 1.55
CA TRP A 132 11.19 -14.89 1.44
C TRP A 132 12.13 -14.07 0.52
N LEU A 133 11.65 -13.57 -0.63
CA LEU A 133 12.43 -12.71 -1.53
C LEU A 133 12.80 -11.37 -0.88
N PHE A 134 11.88 -10.81 -0.08
CA PHE A 134 12.14 -9.58 0.67
C PHE A 134 13.30 -9.79 1.63
N HIS A 135 13.24 -10.88 2.40
CA HIS A 135 14.27 -11.22 3.38
C HIS A 135 15.60 -11.59 2.72
N GLU A 136 15.58 -12.33 1.61
CA GLU A 136 16.79 -12.64 0.83
C GLU A 136 17.54 -11.39 0.38
N HIS A 137 16.81 -10.35 -0.02
CA HIS A 137 17.36 -9.09 -0.50
C HIS A 137 17.73 -8.13 0.63
N TRP A 138 16.75 -7.80 1.49
CA TRP A 138 16.87 -6.69 2.44
C TRP A 138 17.55 -7.05 3.74
N ASP A 139 17.52 -8.30 4.22
CA ASP A 139 18.14 -8.64 5.51
C ASP A 139 19.66 -8.41 5.50
N LYS A 140 20.30 -8.62 4.35
CA LYS A 140 21.72 -8.32 4.12
C LYS A 140 22.03 -6.81 4.14
N LEU A 141 21.03 -5.97 3.97
CA LEU A 141 21.12 -4.51 3.89
C LEU A 141 20.63 -3.81 5.18
N GLY A 142 20.19 -4.56 6.19
CA GLY A 142 19.60 -4.02 7.43
C GLY A 142 18.09 -4.29 7.60
N GLY A 143 17.54 -5.19 6.80
CA GLY A 143 16.17 -5.71 6.90
C GLY A 143 15.09 -4.66 6.63
N LEU A 144 13.97 -4.81 7.31
CA LEU A 144 12.81 -3.92 7.20
C LEU A 144 13.19 -2.44 7.40
N THR A 145 14.06 -2.13 8.36
CA THR A 145 14.49 -0.74 8.62
C THR A 145 15.20 -0.12 7.42
N ALA A 146 16.04 -0.90 6.73
CA ALA A 146 16.74 -0.44 5.53
C ALA A 146 15.77 -0.20 4.37
N PHE A 147 14.82 -1.11 4.18
CA PHE A 147 13.75 -0.95 3.19
C PHE A 147 12.89 0.29 3.46
N GLN A 148 12.44 0.49 4.70
CA GLN A 148 11.65 1.64 5.12
C GLN A 148 12.36 2.96 4.81
N LYS A 149 13.67 3.03 5.06
CA LYS A 149 14.49 4.20 4.71
C LYS A 149 14.56 4.40 3.19
N HIS A 150 14.90 3.35 2.45
CA HIS A 150 15.01 3.41 0.99
C HIS A 150 13.70 3.87 0.33
N LEU A 151 12.58 3.29 0.72
CA LEU A 151 11.25 3.67 0.26
C LEU A 151 10.94 5.13 0.64
N GLY A 152 11.23 5.54 1.88
CA GLY A 152 11.05 6.91 2.34
C GLY A 152 11.81 7.94 1.50
N ASP A 153 13.02 7.61 1.06
CA ASP A 153 13.85 8.45 0.19
C ASP A 153 13.28 8.53 -1.23
N MET A 154 12.89 7.38 -1.81
CA MET A 154 12.27 7.32 -3.13
C MET A 154 10.97 8.14 -3.21
N LEU A 155 10.07 7.95 -2.24
CA LEU A 155 8.78 8.66 -2.22
C LEU A 155 8.97 10.17 -2.03
N THR A 156 9.99 10.58 -1.27
CA THR A 156 10.35 12.01 -1.15
C THR A 156 10.81 12.59 -2.48
N ASN A 157 11.58 11.84 -3.27
CA ASN A 157 12.02 12.29 -4.60
C ASN A 157 10.88 12.37 -5.62
N ILE A 158 9.97 11.39 -5.62
CA ILE A 158 8.78 11.41 -6.49
C ILE A 158 7.86 12.59 -6.17
N SER A 159 7.82 13.00 -4.90
CA SER A 159 6.94 14.09 -4.44
C SER A 159 7.53 15.49 -4.66
N LYS A 160 8.77 15.60 -5.15
CA LYS A 160 9.35 16.91 -5.49
C LYS A 160 8.65 17.45 -6.74
N PRO A 161 8.15 18.69 -6.74
CA PRO A 161 7.73 19.32 -7.98
C PRO A 161 8.93 19.33 -8.93
N VAL A 162 8.69 19.01 -10.21
CA VAL A 162 9.69 19.19 -11.25
C VAL A 162 9.95 20.70 -11.29
N CYS A 163 11.10 21.14 -10.79
CA CYS A 163 11.57 22.48 -11.08
C CYS A 163 11.88 22.51 -12.57
N ASP A 164 11.03 23.18 -13.34
CA ASP A 164 11.28 23.44 -14.75
C ASP A 164 12.67 24.12 -14.88
N ALA A 165 13.54 23.50 -15.67
CA ALA A 165 14.86 24.02 -16.04
C ALA A 165 14.77 24.86 -17.32
#